data_AF-A0A520W082-F1
#
_entry.id   AF-A0A520W082-F1
#
_cell.length_a   1.000
_cell.length_b   1.000
_cell.length_c   1.000
_cell.angle_alpha   90.00
_cell.angle_beta   90.00
_cell.angle_gamma   90.00
#
_symmetry.space_group_name_H-M   'P 1'
#
loop_
_entity.id
_entity.type
_entity.pdbx_description
1 polymer ?
#
loop_
_entity_poly.entity_id
_entity_poly.type
_entity_poly.pdbx_seq_one_letter_code
_entity_poly.pdbx_strand_id
1 'polypeptide(L)'
;MNIFKSILTFLILFCFASDLSAGDIKGKVKYNGKAPKNRPLRMDADPVCGASHSEKVFSESFKVNSKGELAECIVYLRDVKYNGAVPKEAVVLDQKGCIYTPHVFGIQAGQDLLIKNSDATLHNIHSIPKKNKEFNFAMPKVVKEKKAKFDSSEDPFYIKCDVHPWMKTWVLVSDHPYYAVTDSNGDYEIKNVPAGTYEVVCWQEKFKKKVIVDKVTVGSGSVTKDFTFTRPKKK
;
A
#
# COMPACT_ATOMS: atom_id res chain seq x y z
N MET A 1 73.00 -7.90 28.95
CA MET A 1 72.62 -8.66 27.75
C MET A 1 71.14 -9.05 27.90
N ASN A 2 70.27 -8.35 27.15
CA ASN A 2 68.86 -8.60 26.74
C ASN A 2 67.88 -9.17 27.79
N ILE A 3 66.97 -8.41 28.41
CA ILE A 3 65.75 -7.73 27.88
C ILE A 3 64.92 -8.60 26.92
N PHE A 4 63.89 -9.28 27.44
CA PHE A 4 62.65 -9.58 26.72
C PHE A 4 61.49 -9.73 27.71
N LYS A 5 60.72 -8.64 27.89
CA LYS A 5 59.38 -8.68 28.51
C LYS A 5 58.39 -9.03 27.40
N SER A 6 57.74 -10.18 27.51
CA SER A 6 56.65 -10.57 26.61
C SER A 6 55.37 -9.87 27.07
N ILE A 7 54.90 -8.88 26.31
CA ILE A 7 53.61 -8.22 26.53
C ILE A 7 52.60 -8.94 25.64
N LEU A 8 51.72 -9.73 26.26
CA LEU A 8 50.63 -10.43 25.59
C LEU A 8 49.45 -9.46 25.46
N THR A 9 49.30 -8.82 24.31
CA THR A 9 48.17 -7.92 24.03
C THR A 9 46.93 -8.76 23.71
N PHE A 10 46.00 -8.86 24.66
CA PHE A 10 44.69 -9.47 24.45
C PHE A 10 43.80 -8.47 23.70
N LEU A 11 43.56 -8.72 22.41
CA LEU A 11 42.60 -7.94 21.62
C LEU A 11 41.18 -8.37 22.01
N ILE A 12 40.54 -7.64 22.93
CA ILE A 12 39.15 -7.88 23.30
C ILE A 12 38.27 -7.41 22.13
N LEU A 13 37.76 -8.37 21.36
CA LEU A 13 36.76 -8.12 20.33
C LEU A 13 35.43 -7.80 21.02
N PHE A 14 35.11 -6.51 21.16
CA PHE A 14 33.79 -6.07 21.61
C PHE A 14 32.77 -6.37 20.50
N CYS A 15 32.13 -7.54 20.59
CA CYS A 15 30.89 -7.79 19.85
C CYS A 15 29.79 -6.92 20.47
N PHE A 16 29.48 -5.79 19.84
CA PHE A 16 28.21 -5.10 20.10
C PHE A 16 27.09 -6.04 19.64
N ALA A 17 26.51 -6.78 20.57
CA ALA A 17 25.25 -7.46 20.35
C ALA A 17 24.19 -6.38 20.18
N SER A 18 23.87 -6.04 18.94
CA SER A 18 22.66 -5.28 18.62
C SER A 18 21.50 -6.17 19.01
N ASP A 19 20.82 -5.87 20.11
CA ASP A 19 19.54 -6.52 20.41
C ASP A 19 18.63 -6.31 19.19
N LEU A 20 18.32 -7.40 18.49
CA LEU A 20 17.45 -7.39 17.31
C LEU A 20 16.00 -7.25 17.78
N SER A 21 15.71 -6.12 18.40
CA SER A 21 14.40 -5.76 18.86
C SER A 21 13.53 -5.35 17.68
N ALA A 22 12.26 -5.69 17.71
CA ALA A 22 11.26 -5.21 16.76
C ALA A 22 10.13 -4.50 17.52
N GLY A 23 9.53 -3.51 16.86
CA GLY A 23 8.41 -2.74 17.37
C GLY A 23 7.35 -2.51 16.30
N ASP A 24 6.26 -1.87 16.70
CA ASP A 24 5.16 -1.55 15.77
C ASP A 24 5.13 -0.05 15.50
N ILE A 25 4.73 0.35 14.29
CA ILE A 25 4.36 1.74 13.99
C ILE A 25 2.84 1.77 13.88
N LYS A 26 2.17 2.59 14.68
CA LYS A 26 0.72 2.76 14.65
C LYS A 26 0.40 4.23 14.46
N GLY A 27 -0.79 4.53 13.97
CA GLY A 27 -1.23 5.92 13.95
C GLY A 27 -2.48 6.11 13.12
N LYS A 28 -2.80 7.38 12.93
CA LYS A 28 -3.99 7.80 12.21
C LYS A 28 -3.64 8.77 11.10
N VAL A 29 -4.31 8.62 9.96
CA VAL A 29 -4.24 9.58 8.85
C VAL A 29 -5.50 10.43 8.85
N LYS A 30 -5.31 11.74 8.88
CA LYS A 30 -6.39 12.73 8.86
C LYS A 30 -6.30 13.64 7.64
N TYR A 31 -7.40 14.31 7.34
CA TYR A 31 -7.49 15.34 6.34
C TYR A 31 -7.96 16.66 6.96
N ASN A 32 -7.13 17.69 6.84
CA ASN A 32 -7.45 19.05 7.24
C ASN A 32 -8.01 19.83 6.06
N GLY A 33 -9.33 20.09 6.10
CA GLY A 33 -10.04 20.96 5.19
C GLY A 33 -11.38 20.38 4.74
N LYS A 34 -12.12 21.15 3.93
CA LYS A 34 -13.39 20.67 3.36
C LYS A 34 -13.13 19.51 2.39
N ALA A 35 -13.74 18.36 2.67
CA ALA A 35 -13.70 17.19 1.81
C ALA A 35 -14.25 17.51 0.40
N PRO A 36 -13.68 16.92 -0.67
CA PRO A 36 -14.32 16.89 -1.97
C PRO A 36 -15.73 16.28 -1.86
N LYS A 37 -16.67 16.76 -2.69
CA LYS A 37 -17.99 16.10 -2.78
C LYS A 37 -17.81 14.67 -3.31
N ASN A 38 -18.47 13.70 -2.68
CA ASN A 38 -18.55 12.34 -3.18
C ASN A 38 -19.19 12.36 -4.57
N ARG A 39 -18.53 11.68 -5.52
CA ARG A 39 -19.01 11.61 -6.90
C ARG A 39 -19.65 10.25 -7.13
N PRO A 40 -20.95 10.18 -7.49
CA PRO A 40 -21.57 8.91 -7.85
C PRO A 40 -20.92 8.37 -9.13
N LEU A 41 -20.75 7.06 -9.19
CA LEU A 41 -20.28 6.37 -10.38
C LEU A 41 -21.45 6.25 -11.38
N ARG A 42 -21.15 6.38 -12.66
CA ARG A 42 -22.11 6.27 -13.77
C ARG A 42 -21.95 4.88 -14.37
N MET A 43 -22.71 3.92 -13.83
CA MET A 43 -22.63 2.50 -14.18
C MET A 43 -23.73 2.06 -15.16
N ASP A 44 -24.63 2.98 -15.52
CA ASP A 44 -25.81 2.76 -16.36
C ASP A 44 -25.48 2.39 -17.81
N ALA A 45 -24.25 2.64 -18.26
CA ALA A 45 -23.78 2.23 -19.57
C ALA A 45 -23.65 0.70 -19.73
N ASP A 46 -23.55 -0.05 -18.64
CA ASP A 46 -23.56 -1.53 -18.64
C ASP A 46 -24.71 -2.02 -17.74
N PRO A 47 -25.74 -2.69 -18.28
CA PRO A 47 -26.89 -3.15 -17.50
C PRO A 47 -26.53 -4.06 -16.33
N VAL A 48 -25.47 -4.88 -16.45
CA VAL A 48 -25.01 -5.74 -15.34
C VAL A 48 -24.49 -4.85 -14.21
N CYS A 49 -23.72 -3.82 -14.55
CA CYS A 49 -23.20 -2.88 -13.56
C CYS A 49 -24.29 -2.03 -12.92
N GLY A 50 -25.24 -1.52 -13.71
CA GLY A 50 -26.37 -0.75 -13.21
C GLY A 50 -27.27 -1.55 -12.26
N ALA A 51 -27.42 -2.87 -12.49
CA ALA A 51 -28.22 -3.76 -11.66
C ALA A 51 -27.44 -4.38 -10.47
N SER A 52 -26.12 -4.18 -10.39
CA SER A 52 -25.28 -4.80 -9.35
C SER A 52 -25.45 -4.17 -7.96
N HIS A 53 -26.13 -3.02 -7.86
CA HIS A 53 -26.29 -2.27 -6.61
C HIS A 53 -27.71 -1.77 -6.46
N SER A 54 -28.27 -1.89 -5.24
CA SER A 54 -29.56 -1.29 -4.88
C SER A 54 -29.46 0.21 -4.61
N GLU A 55 -28.26 0.69 -4.27
CA GLU A 55 -27.98 2.10 -3.96
C GLU A 55 -26.92 2.69 -4.89
N LYS A 56 -26.78 4.02 -4.85
CA LYS A 56 -25.73 4.71 -5.62
C LYS A 56 -24.36 4.33 -5.09
N VAL A 57 -23.51 3.84 -5.97
CA VAL A 57 -22.08 3.65 -5.69
C VAL A 57 -21.35 4.98 -5.88
N PHE A 58 -20.41 5.28 -4.98
CA PHE A 58 -19.59 6.49 -5.03
C PHE A 58 -18.12 6.14 -5.27
N SER A 59 -17.38 7.07 -5.89
CA SER A 59 -15.95 6.93 -6.11
C SER A 59 -15.18 6.78 -4.79
N GLU A 60 -14.33 5.76 -4.72
CA GLU A 60 -13.46 5.49 -3.57
C GLU A 60 -12.16 6.31 -3.57
N SER A 61 -11.94 7.14 -4.60
CA SER A 61 -10.70 7.93 -4.74
C SER A 61 -10.41 8.90 -3.58
N PHE A 62 -11.38 9.17 -2.70
CA PHE A 62 -11.21 9.97 -1.49
C PHE A 62 -12.29 9.66 -0.44
N LYS A 63 -11.98 8.76 0.50
CA LYS A 63 -12.89 8.34 1.58
C LYS A 63 -12.46 8.98 2.90
N VAL A 64 -13.17 10.03 3.30
CA VAL A 64 -12.98 10.70 4.58
C VAL A 64 -14.26 10.66 5.39
N ASN A 65 -14.17 10.31 6.66
CA ASN A 65 -15.34 10.26 7.55
C ASN A 65 -15.66 11.64 8.16
N SER A 66 -16.73 11.71 8.96
CA SER A 66 -17.19 12.97 9.59
C SER A 66 -16.20 13.59 10.58
N LYS A 67 -15.23 12.80 11.09
CA LYS A 67 -14.16 13.24 11.99
C LYS A 67 -12.92 13.72 11.24
N GLY A 68 -12.93 13.68 9.91
CA GLY A 68 -11.78 14.03 9.08
C GLY A 68 -10.74 12.92 8.99
N GLU A 69 -11.07 11.67 9.33
CA GLU A 69 -10.15 10.53 9.25
C GLU A 69 -10.20 9.92 7.85
N LEU A 70 -9.03 9.59 7.29
CA LEU A 70 -8.86 9.30 5.86
C LEU A 70 -8.51 7.82 5.63
N ALA A 71 -9.42 7.11 4.99
CA ALA A 71 -9.24 5.72 4.57
C ALA A 71 -8.43 5.61 3.28
N GLU A 72 -8.00 4.39 2.96
CA GLU A 72 -7.33 4.06 1.68
C GLU A 72 -6.02 4.85 1.46
N CYS A 73 -5.34 5.21 2.55
CA CYS A 73 -4.00 5.78 2.51
C CYS A 73 -2.98 4.66 2.67
N ILE A 74 -1.89 4.69 1.92
CA ILE A 74 -0.78 3.75 2.09
C ILE A 74 0.26 4.41 2.98
N VAL A 75 0.59 3.79 4.10
CA VAL A 75 1.74 4.16 4.95
C VAL A 75 2.80 3.08 4.78
N TYR A 76 4.02 3.46 4.40
CA TYR A 76 5.09 2.49 4.14
C TYR A 76 6.46 3.06 4.47
N LEU A 77 7.39 2.18 4.80
CA LEU A 77 8.80 2.54 4.99
C LEU A 77 9.54 2.52 3.65
N ARG A 78 10.57 3.36 3.52
CA ARG A 78 11.47 3.36 2.36
C ARG A 78 12.83 2.78 2.72
N ASP A 79 13.48 2.23 1.69
CA ASP A 79 14.86 1.75 1.71
C ASP A 79 15.17 0.78 2.87
N VAL A 80 14.19 -0.03 3.28
CA VAL A 80 14.38 -1.03 4.32
C VAL A 80 15.01 -2.29 3.73
N LYS A 81 16.16 -2.70 4.29
CA LYS A 81 16.77 -3.98 3.97
C LYS A 81 15.94 -5.10 4.57
N TYR A 82 15.45 -6.01 3.73
CA TYR A 82 14.64 -7.14 4.14
C TYR A 82 15.09 -8.40 3.41
N ASN A 83 15.41 -9.45 4.19
CA ASN A 83 15.86 -10.75 3.67
C ASN A 83 14.85 -11.86 4.01
N GLY A 84 13.64 -11.50 4.42
CA GLY A 84 12.60 -12.49 4.73
C GLY A 84 11.97 -13.05 3.46
N ALA A 85 11.22 -14.14 3.63
CA ALA A 85 10.55 -14.78 2.51
C ALA A 85 9.39 -13.94 1.98
N VAL A 86 9.21 -13.95 0.66
CA VAL A 86 8.01 -13.41 0.03
C VAL A 86 6.80 -14.25 0.45
N PRO A 87 5.66 -13.63 0.83
CA PRO A 87 4.46 -14.36 1.21
C PRO A 87 3.99 -15.30 0.10
N LYS A 88 3.60 -16.52 0.48
CA LYS A 88 3.06 -17.53 -0.47
C LYS A 88 1.58 -17.31 -0.78
N GLU A 89 0.86 -16.71 0.16
CA GLU A 89 -0.54 -16.37 -0.03
C GLU A 89 -0.65 -15.23 -1.06
N ALA A 90 -1.52 -15.43 -2.04
CA ALA A 90 -1.73 -14.44 -3.08
C ALA A 90 -2.52 -13.24 -2.54
N VAL A 91 -2.13 -12.04 -2.93
CA VAL A 91 -3.03 -10.88 -2.79
C VAL A 91 -4.17 -11.04 -3.78
N VAL A 92 -5.40 -10.75 -3.36
CA VAL A 92 -6.59 -10.87 -4.23
C VAL A 92 -7.02 -9.49 -4.71
N LEU A 93 -7.23 -9.39 -6.02
CA LEU A 93 -7.90 -8.25 -6.65
C LEU A 93 -9.14 -8.78 -7.39
N ASP A 94 -10.33 -8.37 -6.97
CA ASP A 94 -11.59 -8.85 -7.54
C ASP A 94 -12.33 -7.75 -8.32
N GLN A 95 -12.85 -8.12 -9.48
CA GLN A 95 -13.87 -7.39 -10.22
C GLN A 95 -15.23 -7.84 -9.71
N LYS A 96 -15.83 -7.04 -8.82
CA LYS A 96 -17.09 -7.36 -8.15
C LYS A 96 -17.95 -6.12 -7.99
N GLY A 97 -19.21 -6.20 -8.40
CA GLY A 97 -20.11 -5.05 -8.43
C GLY A 97 -19.63 -3.97 -9.40
N CYS A 98 -18.93 -4.33 -10.47
CA CYS A 98 -18.29 -3.42 -11.40
C CYS A 98 -17.41 -2.36 -10.71
N ILE A 99 -16.71 -2.76 -9.65
CA ILE A 99 -15.61 -2.03 -9.02
C ILE A 99 -14.44 -3.00 -8.79
N TYR A 100 -13.26 -2.45 -8.52
CA TYR A 100 -12.10 -3.23 -8.09
C TYR A 100 -12.03 -3.26 -6.58
N THR A 101 -11.99 -4.47 -6.02
CA THR A 101 -11.88 -4.68 -4.57
C THR A 101 -10.59 -5.44 -4.26
N PRO A 102 -9.71 -4.92 -3.39
CA PRO A 102 -9.79 -3.60 -2.73
C PRO A 102 -9.46 -2.42 -3.67
N HIS A 103 -9.86 -1.20 -3.28
CA HIS A 103 -9.51 0.04 -4.00
C HIS A 103 -8.03 0.41 -3.84
N VAL A 104 -7.43 0.07 -2.69
CA VAL A 104 -6.01 0.27 -2.41
C VAL A 104 -5.45 -0.96 -1.72
N PHE A 105 -4.28 -1.43 -2.17
CA PHE A 105 -3.57 -2.53 -1.52
C PHE A 105 -2.05 -2.40 -1.64
N GLY A 106 -1.34 -3.19 -0.84
CA GLY A 106 0.08 -3.42 -1.01
C GLY A 106 0.36 -4.89 -1.30
N ILE A 107 1.42 -5.15 -2.04
CA ILE A 107 1.90 -6.48 -2.42
C ILE A 107 3.43 -6.50 -2.33
N GLN A 108 4.02 -7.62 -1.94
CA GLN A 108 5.48 -7.75 -2.01
C GLN A 108 5.95 -8.12 -3.43
N ALA A 109 7.11 -7.60 -3.84
CA ALA A 109 7.75 -8.02 -5.08
C ALA A 109 7.92 -9.56 -5.09
N GLY A 110 7.52 -10.20 -6.20
CA GLY A 110 7.50 -11.65 -6.39
C GLY A 110 6.24 -12.38 -5.86
N GLN A 111 5.41 -11.71 -5.05
CA GLN A 111 4.17 -12.29 -4.51
C GLN A 111 3.13 -12.50 -5.62
N ASP A 112 2.37 -13.59 -5.55
CA ASP A 112 1.25 -13.83 -6.47
C ASP A 112 0.16 -12.76 -6.29
N LEU A 113 -0.31 -12.17 -7.39
CA LEU A 113 -1.57 -11.44 -7.46
C LEU A 113 -2.61 -12.35 -8.11
N LEU A 114 -3.63 -12.75 -7.37
CA LEU A 114 -4.78 -13.49 -7.88
C LEU A 114 -5.89 -12.52 -8.26
N ILE A 115 -6.12 -12.39 -9.55
CA ILE A 115 -7.13 -11.50 -10.12
C ILE A 115 -8.38 -12.33 -10.37
N LYS A 116 -9.53 -11.89 -9.85
CA LYS A 116 -10.82 -12.55 -9.99
C LYS A 116 -11.81 -11.69 -10.78
N ASN A 117 -12.73 -12.34 -11.48
CA ASN A 117 -13.93 -11.71 -12.03
C ASN A 117 -15.20 -12.39 -11.49
N SER A 118 -15.69 -11.84 -10.39
CA SER A 118 -16.94 -12.24 -9.76
C SER A 118 -18.17 -11.71 -10.52
N ASP A 119 -18.01 -10.70 -11.36
CA ASP A 119 -19.10 -10.13 -12.14
C ASP A 119 -19.51 -11.00 -13.34
N ALA A 120 -20.75 -10.80 -13.78
CA ALA A 120 -21.32 -11.46 -14.96
C ALA A 120 -21.10 -10.68 -16.27
N THR A 121 -20.18 -9.70 -16.27
CA THR A 121 -19.84 -8.86 -17.43
C THR A 121 -18.33 -8.90 -17.73
N LEU A 122 -17.95 -8.32 -18.87
CA LEU A 122 -16.56 -8.19 -19.29
C LEU A 122 -15.92 -7.00 -18.59
N HIS A 123 -14.77 -7.24 -17.99
CA HIS A 123 -13.84 -6.22 -17.52
C HIS A 123 -12.46 -6.46 -18.14
N ASN A 124 -11.48 -5.61 -17.85
CA ASN A 124 -10.08 -5.90 -18.19
C ASN A 124 -9.14 -5.36 -17.12
N ILE A 125 -8.01 -6.01 -16.92
CA ILE A 125 -6.97 -5.53 -16.01
C ILE A 125 -5.88 -4.87 -16.84
N HIS A 126 -5.77 -3.56 -16.73
CA HIS A 126 -4.69 -2.78 -17.32
C HIS A 126 -3.85 -2.15 -16.19
N SER A 127 -2.74 -2.80 -15.90
CA SER A 127 -1.76 -2.36 -14.92
C SER A 127 -0.75 -1.43 -15.57
N ILE A 128 -0.56 -0.22 -15.04
CA ILE A 128 0.28 0.82 -15.65
C ILE A 128 1.40 1.24 -14.67
N PRO A 129 2.36 0.35 -14.39
CA PRO A 129 3.58 0.69 -13.67
C PRO A 129 4.52 1.55 -14.52
N LYS A 130 5.51 2.13 -13.87
CA LYS A 130 6.70 2.76 -14.47
C LYS A 130 7.94 1.88 -14.42
N LYS A 131 8.08 1.00 -13.40
CA LYS A 131 9.26 0.13 -13.24
C LYS A 131 8.94 -1.32 -13.59
N ASN A 132 7.81 -1.84 -13.11
CA ASN A 132 7.38 -3.20 -13.42
C ASN A 132 6.91 -3.33 -14.88
N LYS A 133 6.76 -4.56 -15.36
CA LYS A 133 6.21 -4.84 -16.69
C LYS A 133 4.72 -4.47 -16.74
N GLU A 134 4.36 -3.61 -17.69
CA GLU A 134 2.96 -3.32 -18.01
C GLU A 134 2.23 -4.60 -18.49
N PHE A 135 0.97 -4.74 -18.10
CA PHE A 135 0.11 -5.78 -18.66
C PHE A 135 -1.31 -5.28 -18.84
N ASN A 136 -1.94 -5.74 -19.92
CA ASN A 136 -3.33 -5.48 -20.24
C ASN A 136 -3.98 -6.77 -20.76
N PHE A 137 -5.04 -7.25 -20.11
CA PHE A 137 -5.79 -8.39 -20.60
C PHE A 137 -7.27 -8.31 -20.21
N ALA A 138 -8.12 -8.84 -21.09
CA ALA A 138 -9.55 -9.00 -20.85
C ALA A 138 -9.83 -10.07 -19.77
N MET A 139 -10.87 -9.84 -18.99
CA MET A 139 -11.47 -10.75 -18.03
C MET A 139 -12.97 -10.88 -18.38
N PRO A 140 -13.33 -11.62 -19.45
CA PRO A 140 -14.74 -11.86 -19.76
C PRO A 140 -15.41 -12.68 -18.65
N LYS A 141 -16.75 -12.69 -18.58
CA LYS A 141 -17.52 -13.41 -17.55
C LYS A 141 -17.15 -14.90 -17.36
N VAL A 142 -16.55 -15.53 -18.37
CA VAL A 142 -16.11 -16.94 -18.37
C VAL A 142 -14.70 -17.14 -17.78
N VAL A 143 -13.86 -16.10 -17.79
CA VAL A 143 -12.54 -16.13 -17.15
C VAL A 143 -12.71 -15.66 -15.72
N LYS A 144 -12.78 -16.63 -14.80
CA LYS A 144 -13.03 -16.35 -13.38
C LYS A 144 -11.80 -15.90 -12.62
N GLU A 145 -10.64 -16.42 -12.98
CA GLU A 145 -9.39 -16.10 -12.27
C GLU A 145 -8.20 -16.04 -13.24
N LYS A 146 -7.23 -15.20 -12.91
CA LYS A 146 -5.93 -15.11 -13.58
C LYS A 146 -4.85 -14.66 -12.61
N LYS A 147 -3.64 -15.20 -12.75
CA LYS A 147 -2.49 -14.77 -11.94
C LYS A 147 -1.68 -13.70 -12.65
N ALA A 148 -1.15 -12.76 -11.88
CA ALA A 148 -0.14 -11.78 -12.28
C ALA A 148 0.90 -11.64 -11.15
N LYS A 149 1.99 -10.93 -11.44
CA LYS A 149 3.05 -10.62 -10.47
C LYS A 149 3.69 -9.28 -10.79
N PHE A 150 4.36 -8.72 -9.80
CA PHE A 150 5.27 -7.60 -9.92
C PHE A 150 6.63 -8.04 -9.37
N ASP A 151 7.70 -7.79 -10.11
CA ASP A 151 9.03 -8.34 -9.81
C ASP A 151 9.95 -7.32 -9.09
N SER A 152 9.50 -6.08 -8.92
CA SER A 152 10.34 -5.02 -8.34
C SER A 152 9.53 -4.01 -7.53
N SER A 153 10.08 -3.56 -6.41
CA SER A 153 9.49 -2.48 -5.61
C SER A 153 9.27 -1.20 -6.41
N GLU A 154 8.09 -0.63 -6.21
CA GLU A 154 7.61 0.53 -6.94
C GLU A 154 6.59 1.33 -6.13
N ASP A 155 6.77 2.66 -6.14
CA ASP A 155 5.81 3.62 -5.59
C ASP A 155 4.39 3.39 -6.14
N PRO A 156 3.35 3.78 -5.40
CA PRO A 156 1.98 3.48 -5.78
C PRO A 156 1.62 3.89 -7.21
N PHE A 157 1.13 2.92 -7.99
CA PHE A 157 0.59 3.11 -9.33
C PHE A 157 -0.81 2.49 -9.42
N TYR A 158 -1.54 2.82 -10.49
CA TYR A 158 -2.91 2.38 -10.65
C TYR A 158 -3.05 1.25 -11.67
N ILE A 159 -4.05 0.41 -11.42
CA ILE A 159 -4.60 -0.57 -12.33
C ILE A 159 -6.00 -0.07 -12.69
N LYS A 160 -6.35 -0.05 -13.98
CA LYS A 160 -7.66 0.42 -14.46
C LYS A 160 -8.38 -0.61 -15.32
N CYS A 161 -9.68 -0.40 -15.51
CA CYS A 161 -10.45 -0.99 -16.60
C CYS A 161 -10.50 0.03 -17.75
N ASP A 162 -10.19 -0.40 -18.96
CA ASP A 162 -10.37 0.36 -20.19
C ASP A 162 -11.82 0.31 -20.69
N VAL A 163 -12.58 -0.73 -20.30
CA VAL A 163 -14.01 -0.88 -20.65
C VAL A 163 -14.90 0.00 -19.78
N HIS A 164 -14.63 0.05 -18.47
CA HIS A 164 -15.43 0.77 -17.48
C HIS A 164 -14.57 1.86 -16.82
N PRO A 165 -14.61 3.12 -17.30
CA PRO A 165 -13.65 4.17 -16.91
C PRO A 165 -13.66 4.55 -15.42
N TRP A 166 -14.67 4.12 -14.67
CA TRP A 166 -14.76 4.33 -13.22
C TRP A 166 -13.96 3.32 -12.41
N MET A 167 -13.64 2.14 -12.96
CA MET A 167 -12.94 1.08 -12.25
C MET A 167 -11.45 1.37 -12.23
N LYS A 168 -10.93 1.57 -11.02
CA LYS A 168 -9.52 1.82 -10.75
C LYS A 168 -9.18 1.34 -9.35
N THR A 169 -8.00 0.77 -9.19
CA THR A 169 -7.39 0.42 -7.89
C THR A 169 -5.94 0.91 -7.88
N TRP A 170 -5.34 1.01 -6.70
CA TRP A 170 -3.94 1.39 -6.52
C TRP A 170 -3.17 0.32 -5.77
N VAL A 171 -1.94 0.10 -6.21
CA VAL A 171 -1.05 -0.90 -5.64
C VAL A 171 0.28 -0.27 -5.27
N LEU A 172 0.74 -0.50 -4.04
CA LEU A 172 2.15 -0.39 -3.67
C LEU A 172 2.82 -1.74 -3.90
N VAL A 173 3.93 -1.77 -4.63
CA VAL A 173 4.80 -2.96 -4.68
C VAL A 173 5.98 -2.70 -3.76
N SER A 174 6.19 -3.52 -2.73
CA SER A 174 7.26 -3.33 -1.74
C SER A 174 8.22 -4.51 -1.70
N ASP A 175 9.50 -4.28 -1.43
CA ASP A 175 10.46 -5.38 -1.22
C ASP A 175 10.34 -5.98 0.20
N HIS A 176 9.52 -5.41 1.07
CA HIS A 176 9.40 -5.76 2.48
C HIS A 176 7.95 -5.66 2.97
N PRO A 177 7.59 -6.27 4.11
CA PRO A 177 6.21 -6.25 4.62
C PRO A 177 5.85 -4.96 5.37
N TYR A 178 6.78 -4.00 5.49
CA TYR A 178 6.59 -2.81 6.32
C TYR A 178 5.76 -1.71 5.64
N TYR A 179 4.48 -2.03 5.41
CA TYR A 179 3.46 -1.11 4.92
C TYR A 179 2.10 -1.45 5.51
N ALA A 180 1.17 -0.49 5.46
CA ALA A 180 -0.22 -0.66 5.85
C ALA A 180 -1.14 0.23 4.99
N VAL A 181 -2.41 -0.16 4.87
CA VAL A 181 -3.47 0.66 4.29
C VAL A 181 -4.40 1.10 5.41
N THR A 182 -4.77 2.38 5.45
CA THR A 182 -5.66 2.89 6.49
C THR A 182 -7.08 2.37 6.34
N ASP A 183 -7.71 2.06 7.48
CA ASP A 183 -9.11 1.65 7.55
C ASP A 183 -10.10 2.83 7.43
N SER A 184 -11.40 2.57 7.62
CA SER A 184 -12.45 3.59 7.57
C SER A 184 -12.38 4.66 8.67
N ASN A 185 -11.62 4.39 9.73
CA ASN A 185 -11.32 5.33 10.82
C ASN A 185 -9.95 5.99 10.65
N GLY A 186 -9.30 5.78 9.49
CA GLY A 186 -7.99 6.31 9.18
C GLY A 186 -6.86 5.66 9.98
N ASP A 187 -7.13 4.58 10.72
CA ASP A 187 -6.14 3.90 11.55
C ASP A 187 -5.27 2.96 10.69
N TYR A 188 -3.99 2.86 11.04
CA TYR A 188 -3.06 1.91 10.43
C TYR A 188 -2.08 1.35 11.47
N GLU A 189 -1.53 0.16 11.17
CA GLU A 189 -0.53 -0.50 11.98
C GLU A 189 0.46 -1.26 11.09
N ILE A 190 1.75 -0.98 11.23
CA ILE A 190 2.86 -1.69 10.61
C ILE A 190 3.57 -2.47 11.71
N LYS A 191 3.48 -3.81 11.66
CA LYS A 191 3.98 -4.69 12.72
C LYS A 191 5.42 -5.11 12.51
N ASN A 192 6.09 -5.47 13.60
CA ASN A 192 7.38 -6.17 13.61
C ASN A 192 8.48 -5.45 12.81
N VAL A 193 8.49 -4.12 12.86
CA VAL A 193 9.53 -3.29 12.23
C VAL A 193 10.80 -3.40 13.09
N PRO A 194 11.96 -3.77 12.51
CA PRO A 194 13.21 -3.86 13.26
C PRO A 194 13.56 -2.50 13.88
N ALA A 195 14.19 -2.50 15.05
CA ALA A 195 14.61 -1.28 15.71
C ALA A 195 15.54 -0.46 14.80
N GLY A 196 15.31 0.85 14.73
CA GLY A 196 16.03 1.73 13.81
C GLY A 196 15.26 3.01 13.52
N THR A 197 15.89 3.92 12.77
CA THR A 197 15.24 5.13 12.26
C THR A 197 14.99 4.98 10.76
N TYR A 198 13.74 5.18 10.35
CA TYR A 198 13.30 4.98 8.98
C TYR A 198 12.69 6.25 8.41
N GLU A 199 12.77 6.39 7.09
CA GLU A 199 11.88 7.26 6.35
C GLU A 199 10.53 6.55 6.20
N VAL A 200 9.47 7.22 6.65
CA VAL A 200 8.08 6.76 6.52
C VAL A 200 7.32 7.69 5.58
N VAL A 201 6.58 7.09 4.66
CA VAL A 201 5.82 7.79 3.63
C VAL A 201 4.34 7.51 3.81
N CYS A 202 3.52 8.57 3.73
CA CYS A 202 2.08 8.46 3.64
C CYS A 202 1.61 8.96 2.27
N TRP A 203 0.94 8.09 1.52
CA TRP A 203 0.44 8.33 0.17
C TRP A 203 -1.09 8.27 0.14
N GLN A 204 -1.70 9.12 -0.70
CA GLN A 204 -3.14 9.08 -1.01
C GLN A 204 -3.37 9.54 -2.46
N GLU A 205 -4.24 8.83 -3.21
CA GLU A 205 -4.48 9.02 -4.64
C GLU A 205 -4.65 10.49 -5.10
N LYS A 206 -5.46 11.28 -4.39
CA LYS A 206 -5.79 12.66 -4.81
C LYS A 206 -4.62 13.61 -4.63
N PHE A 207 -3.64 13.26 -3.80
CA PHE A 207 -2.45 14.05 -3.56
C PHE A 207 -1.35 13.80 -4.60
N LYS A 208 -1.51 12.80 -5.48
CA LYS A 208 -0.59 12.51 -6.59
C LYS A 208 0.88 12.44 -6.10
N LYS A 209 1.74 13.35 -6.55
CA LYS A 209 3.17 13.44 -6.16
C LYS A 209 3.40 14.08 -4.79
N LYS A 210 2.38 14.63 -4.13
CA LYS A 210 2.48 15.30 -2.82
C LYS A 210 2.27 14.31 -1.68
N VAL A 211 3.13 13.29 -1.61
CA VAL A 211 3.18 12.39 -0.46
C VAL A 211 3.72 13.14 0.76
N ILE A 212 3.37 12.67 1.97
CA ILE A 212 4.01 13.13 3.19
C ILE A 212 5.20 12.19 3.44
N VAL A 213 6.37 12.76 3.69
CA VAL A 213 7.59 12.03 4.03
C VAL A 213 8.08 12.54 5.37
N ASP A 214 8.37 11.64 6.29
CA ASP A 214 8.84 11.97 7.63
C ASP A 214 9.77 10.88 8.16
N LYS A 215 10.31 11.06 9.37
CA LYS A 215 11.10 10.07 10.09
C LYS A 215 10.31 9.45 11.24
N VAL A 216 10.62 8.19 11.52
CA VAL A 216 10.12 7.45 12.69
C VAL A 216 11.25 6.58 13.25
N THR A 217 11.40 6.59 14.57
CA THR A 217 12.37 5.74 15.28
C THR A 217 11.61 4.64 16.01
N VAL A 218 11.94 3.39 15.70
CA VAL A 218 11.32 2.18 16.26
C VAL A 218 12.28 1.54 17.26
N GLY A 219 11.75 1.12 18.41
CA GLY A 219 12.45 0.37 19.45
C GLY A 219 11.80 -0.99 19.70
N SER A 220 11.64 -1.38 20.97
CA SER A 220 11.03 -2.65 21.40
C SER A 220 9.51 -2.61 21.63
N GLY A 221 8.88 -1.48 21.35
CA GLY A 221 7.46 -1.28 21.57
C GLY A 221 6.79 -0.58 20.40
N SER A 222 5.53 -0.19 20.61
CA SER A 222 4.79 0.58 19.63
C SER A 222 5.19 2.05 19.65
N VAL A 223 5.40 2.63 18.47
CA VAL A 223 5.56 4.08 18.27
C VAL A 223 4.36 4.63 17.51
N THR A 224 3.85 5.78 17.94
CA THR A 224 2.76 6.46 17.25
C THR A 224 3.30 7.44 16.21
N LYS A 225 2.80 7.36 14.97
CA LYS A 225 3.09 8.32 13.91
C LYS A 225 1.81 8.71 13.17
N ASP A 226 1.30 9.90 13.45
CA ASP A 226 0.13 10.42 12.75
C ASP A 226 0.51 11.21 11.51
N PHE A 227 -0.38 11.22 10.52
CA PHE A 227 -0.24 12.02 9.30
C PHE A 227 -1.47 12.90 9.09
N THR A 228 -1.27 14.10 8.57
CA THR A 228 -2.38 14.99 8.20
C THR A 228 -2.16 15.55 6.81
N PHE A 229 -2.99 15.12 5.86
CA PHE A 229 -3.08 15.75 4.56
C PHE A 229 -3.86 17.06 4.69
N THR A 230 -3.31 18.15 4.17
CA THR A 230 -4.01 19.44 4.17
C THR A 230 -4.52 19.75 2.77
N ARG A 231 -5.76 20.26 2.68
CA ARG A 231 -6.32 20.75 1.43
C ARG A 231 -5.35 21.71 0.73
N PRO A 232 -4.91 21.43 -0.50
CA PRO A 232 -4.06 22.36 -1.23
C PRO A 232 -4.75 23.71 -1.39
N LYS A 233 -4.03 24.81 -1.13
CA LYS A 233 -4.50 26.16 -1.45
C LYS A 233 -4.83 26.21 -2.96
N LYS A 234 -5.95 26.84 -3.32
CA LYS A 234 -6.24 27.14 -4.73
C LYS A 234 -5.09 28.04 -5.21
N LYS A 235 -4.49 27.67 -6.34
CA LYS A 235 -3.65 28.61 -7.09
C LYS A 235 -4.53 29.69 -7.69
#